data_AF-A0A9D4X235-F1
#
_entry.id   AF-A0A9D4X235-F1
#
_cell.length_a   1.000
_cell.length_b   1.000
_cell.length_c   1.000
_cell.angle_alpha   90.00
_cell.angle_beta   90.00
_cell.angle_gamma   90.00
#
_symmetry.space_group_name_H-M   'P 1'
#
loop_
_entity.id
_entity.type
_entity.pdbx_description
1 polymer ?
#
loop_
_entity_poly.entity_id
_entity_poly.type
_entity_poly.pdbx_seq_one_letter_code
_entity_poly.pdbx_strand_id
1 'polypeptide(L)'
;MYGVQHLLVVWHKHDIDTYSYIQSPPCLHVACKELRSSRLFLKLLEAVLKTGNRMNDGTFRGGALAFKLDTLLKLSDVKGVDGKITLLHFVVQEIMRTEGIRAARMVKESSSFSSIKTDDLLEEVNHESEEHYREVGLQVVSHLSNDLENVKKAAALDADGLTSTTARLGYGLIKTRDFFNKELVNNLENDKGFHETVKRFVEKAEVEVTGLLEEEKKIMALVKSTGDYFHGSTGRDEGLRLFVIVRDFLIMLDKVCREIQKAPKKPIKNVTNANANSKPATPKKRPPPPDIRQRLFPAVVERRVGDDFSSDEDSP
;
A
#
# COMPACT_ATOMS: atom_id res chain seq x y z
N MET A 1 -37.69 26.20 -28.31
CA MET A 1 -36.65 26.89 -27.52
C MET A 1 -36.32 26.20 -26.20
N TYR A 2 -37.30 25.79 -25.38
CA TYR A 2 -37.04 25.12 -24.09
C TYR A 2 -36.23 23.80 -24.17
N GLY A 3 -36.39 23.01 -25.23
CA GLY A 3 -35.64 21.76 -25.42
C GLY A 3 -34.13 21.96 -25.64
N VAL A 4 -33.74 23.03 -26.35
CA VAL A 4 -32.32 23.34 -26.65
C VAL A 4 -31.61 23.84 -25.40
N GLN A 5 -32.31 24.61 -24.55
CA GLN A 5 -31.77 25.12 -23.30
C GLN A 5 -31.65 24.01 -22.24
N HIS A 6 -32.57 23.04 -22.23
CA HIS A 6 -32.43 21.82 -21.42
C HIS A 6 -31.27 20.94 -21.91
N LEU A 7 -31.09 20.79 -23.23
CA LEU A 7 -29.93 20.10 -23.82
C LEU A 7 -28.61 20.79 -23.49
N LEU A 8 -28.52 22.13 -23.55
CA LEU A 8 -27.31 22.88 -23.17
C LEU A 8 -27.00 22.77 -21.68
N VAL A 9 -28.01 22.82 -20.81
CA VAL A 9 -27.82 22.65 -19.35
C VAL A 9 -27.39 21.22 -19.03
N VAL A 10 -27.94 20.23 -19.72
CA VAL A 10 -27.50 18.83 -19.62
C VAL A 10 -26.05 18.70 -20.09
N TRP A 11 -25.66 19.36 -21.20
CA TRP A 11 -24.30 19.33 -21.75
C TRP A 11 -23.26 20.02 -20.85
N HIS A 12 -23.58 21.19 -20.29
CA HIS A 12 -22.63 21.93 -19.44
C HIS A 12 -22.42 21.27 -18.07
N LYS A 13 -23.49 20.67 -17.52
CA LYS A 13 -23.37 19.81 -16.33
C LYS A 13 -22.64 18.51 -16.66
N HIS A 14 -22.83 17.99 -17.88
CA HIS A 14 -22.05 16.89 -18.42
C HIS A 14 -20.55 17.23 -18.43
N ASP A 15 -20.10 18.37 -18.96
CA ASP A 15 -18.67 18.66 -19.12
C ASP A 15 -17.87 18.60 -17.79
N ILE A 16 -18.44 19.11 -16.70
CA ILE A 16 -17.80 19.10 -15.37
C ILE A 16 -17.78 17.70 -14.77
N ASP A 17 -18.92 17.00 -14.82
CA ASP A 17 -19.03 15.63 -14.31
C ASP A 17 -18.17 14.68 -15.17
N THR A 18 -18.11 14.91 -16.49
CA THR A 18 -17.33 14.16 -17.49
C THR A 18 -15.83 14.35 -17.29
N TYR A 19 -15.34 15.53 -16.90
CA TYR A 19 -13.91 15.73 -16.63
C TYR A 19 -13.44 14.99 -15.36
N SER A 20 -14.22 15.06 -14.27
CA SER A 20 -13.95 14.27 -13.06
C SER A 20 -14.06 12.77 -13.33
N TYR A 21 -15.00 12.38 -14.20
CA TYR A 21 -15.23 11.03 -14.66
C TYR A 21 -14.08 10.51 -15.52
N ILE A 22 -13.55 11.29 -16.47
CA ILE A 22 -12.43 10.84 -17.33
C ILE A 22 -11.17 10.57 -16.49
N GLN A 23 -11.01 11.26 -15.36
CA GLN A 23 -9.86 11.04 -14.47
C GLN A 23 -10.03 9.83 -13.52
N SER A 24 -11.26 9.41 -13.18
CA SER A 24 -11.46 8.43 -12.10
C SER A 24 -11.17 6.96 -12.49
N PRO A 25 -11.59 6.40 -13.65
CA PRO A 25 -11.23 5.03 -14.03
C PRO A 25 -9.73 4.83 -14.28
N PRO A 26 -9.01 5.73 -14.98
CA PRO A 26 -7.55 5.62 -15.11
C PRO A 26 -6.84 5.65 -13.76
N CYS A 27 -7.30 6.49 -12.82
CA CYS A 27 -6.74 6.56 -11.48
C CYS A 27 -6.89 5.23 -10.72
N LEU A 28 -8.10 4.65 -10.69
CA LEU A 28 -8.36 3.36 -10.06
C LEU A 28 -7.53 2.24 -10.69
N HIS A 29 -7.35 2.26 -12.01
CA HIS A 29 -6.60 1.23 -12.73
C HIS A 29 -5.13 1.26 -12.32
N VAL A 30 -4.54 2.46 -12.35
CA VAL A 30 -3.15 2.67 -11.96
C VAL A 30 -2.95 2.36 -10.47
N ALA A 31 -3.86 2.78 -9.59
CA ALA A 31 -3.79 2.47 -8.16
C ALA A 31 -3.80 0.95 -7.88
N CYS A 32 -4.68 0.20 -8.54
CA CYS A 32 -4.69 -1.27 -8.44
C CYS A 32 -3.36 -1.89 -8.86
N LYS A 33 -2.79 -1.41 -9.97
CA LYS A 33 -1.51 -1.87 -10.49
C LYS A 33 -0.36 -1.52 -9.54
N GLU A 34 -0.31 -0.29 -9.04
CA GLU A 34 0.67 0.17 -8.06
C GLU A 34 0.69 -0.72 -6.81
N LEU A 35 -0.48 -0.98 -6.20
CA LEU A 35 -0.57 -1.84 -5.02
C LEU A 35 -0.06 -3.26 -5.26
N ARG A 36 -0.47 -3.88 -6.38
CA ARG A 36 -0.12 -5.28 -6.68
C ARG A 36 1.33 -5.46 -7.10
N SER A 37 1.95 -4.42 -7.65
CA SER A 37 3.32 -4.47 -8.19
C SER A 37 4.37 -3.85 -7.27
N SER A 38 3.95 -3.09 -6.25
CA SER A 38 4.89 -2.42 -5.34
C SER A 38 5.60 -3.41 -4.42
N ARG A 39 6.83 -3.78 -4.83
CA ARG A 39 7.72 -4.66 -4.07
C ARG A 39 7.94 -4.16 -2.64
N LEU A 40 8.13 -2.86 -2.46
CA LEU A 40 8.41 -2.29 -1.15
C LEU A 40 7.18 -2.34 -0.23
N PHE A 41 5.98 -2.07 -0.77
CA PHE A 41 4.74 -2.23 -0.02
C PHE A 41 4.52 -3.70 0.40
N LEU A 42 4.65 -4.65 -0.51
CA LEU A 42 4.52 -6.08 -0.19
C LEU A 42 5.54 -6.53 0.86
N LYS A 43 6.78 -6.03 0.78
CA LYS A 43 7.82 -6.30 1.77
C LYS A 43 7.50 -5.70 3.15
N LEU A 44 6.89 -4.53 3.21
CA LEU A 44 6.38 -3.95 4.46
C LEU A 44 5.31 -4.86 5.08
N LEU A 45 4.36 -5.35 4.29
CA LEU A 45 3.34 -6.29 4.78
C LEU A 45 3.99 -7.56 5.33
N GLU A 46 4.96 -8.12 4.62
CA GLU A 46 5.71 -9.29 5.08
C GLU A 46 6.46 -9.03 6.40
N ALA A 47 7.10 -7.88 6.54
CA ALA A 47 7.79 -7.50 7.76
C ALA A 47 6.84 -7.32 8.95
N VAL A 48 5.65 -6.76 8.71
CA VAL A 48 4.59 -6.67 9.71
C VAL A 48 4.13 -8.07 10.13
N LEU A 49 3.86 -8.97 9.18
CA LEU A 49 3.45 -10.34 9.48
C LEU A 49 4.50 -11.09 10.29
N LYS A 50 5.77 -11.06 9.84
CA LYS A 50 6.89 -11.70 10.54
C LYS A 50 7.08 -11.16 11.94
N THR A 51 6.99 -9.84 12.10
CA THR A 51 7.12 -9.20 13.41
C THR A 51 5.95 -9.56 14.32
N GLY A 52 4.72 -9.52 13.81
CA GLY A 52 3.52 -9.93 14.54
C GLY A 52 3.59 -11.39 14.99
N ASN A 53 3.98 -12.32 14.11
CA ASN A 53 4.16 -13.73 14.45
C ASN A 53 5.22 -13.93 15.53
N ARG A 54 6.33 -13.20 15.44
CA ARG A 54 7.40 -13.27 16.44
C ARG A 54 6.97 -12.73 17.80
N MET A 55 6.19 -11.65 17.83
CA MET A 55 5.68 -11.07 19.07
C MET A 55 4.58 -11.90 19.73
N ASN A 56 3.82 -12.65 18.94
CA ASN A 56 2.73 -13.50 19.40
C ASN A 56 3.12 -14.99 19.47
N ASP A 57 4.42 -15.29 19.41
CA ASP A 57 4.99 -16.63 19.57
C ASP A 57 4.51 -17.27 20.88
N GLY A 58 4.04 -18.52 20.81
CA GLY A 58 3.43 -19.21 21.95
C GLY A 58 2.01 -18.74 22.33
N THR A 59 1.35 -17.92 21.51
CA THR A 59 -0.05 -17.54 21.70
C THR A 59 -0.91 -17.98 20.51
N PHE A 60 -2.24 -17.99 20.67
CA PHE A 60 -3.18 -18.28 19.57
C PHE A 60 -3.09 -17.30 18.38
N ARG A 61 -2.40 -16.16 18.55
CA ARG A 61 -2.16 -15.16 17.50
C ARG A 61 -0.80 -15.34 16.81
N GLY A 62 0.01 -16.29 17.25
CA GLY A 62 1.29 -16.65 16.62
C GLY A 62 1.08 -17.54 15.40
N GLY A 63 2.09 -17.61 14.53
CA GLY A 63 2.07 -18.50 13.36
C GLY A 63 1.01 -18.16 12.30
N ALA A 64 0.53 -16.92 12.25
CA ALA A 64 -0.44 -16.48 11.25
C ALA A 64 0.18 -16.52 9.84
N LEU A 65 -0.62 -16.91 8.84
CA LEU A 65 -0.23 -16.88 7.43
C LEU A 65 -0.52 -15.54 6.76
N ALA A 66 -1.47 -14.79 7.29
CA ALA A 66 -1.88 -13.48 6.82
C ALA A 66 -2.46 -12.66 7.98
N PHE A 67 -2.66 -11.37 7.75
CA PHE A 67 -3.32 -10.48 8.70
C PHE A 67 -4.29 -9.55 7.95
N LYS A 68 -5.32 -9.07 8.66
CA LYS A 68 -6.25 -8.07 8.10
C LYS A 68 -5.53 -6.74 7.92
N LEU A 69 -5.67 -6.09 6.77
CA LEU A 69 -4.92 -4.89 6.45
C LEU A 69 -5.19 -3.72 7.41
N ASP A 70 -6.38 -3.65 8.04
CA ASP A 70 -6.67 -2.71 9.13
C ASP A 70 -5.67 -2.75 10.29
N THR A 71 -4.95 -3.87 10.45
CA THR A 71 -3.88 -4.00 11.46
C THR A 71 -2.75 -3.01 11.22
N LEU A 72 -2.50 -2.60 9.97
CA LEU A 72 -1.52 -1.55 9.65
C LEU A 72 -1.80 -0.26 10.40
N LEU A 73 -3.09 0.06 10.59
CA LEU A 73 -3.52 1.29 11.24
C LEU A 73 -3.33 1.28 12.77
N LYS A 74 -2.97 0.12 13.33
CA LYS A 74 -2.77 -0.08 14.78
C LYS A 74 -1.30 -0.17 15.18
N LEU A 75 -0.38 -0.17 14.20
CA LEU A 75 1.05 -0.34 14.47
C LEU A 75 1.66 0.86 15.22
N SER A 76 1.04 2.03 15.11
CA SER A 76 1.40 3.24 15.86
C SER A 76 0.93 3.20 17.32
N ASP A 77 -0.08 2.39 17.64
CA ASP A 77 -0.65 2.30 18.99
C ASP A 77 0.16 1.36 19.89
N VAL A 78 0.81 0.35 19.31
CA VAL A 78 1.65 -0.60 20.04
C VAL A 78 2.99 0.07 20.35
N LYS A 79 3.21 0.43 21.62
CA LYS A 79 4.41 1.13 22.09
C LYS A 79 5.35 0.20 22.84
N GLY A 80 6.65 0.45 22.71
CA GLY A 80 7.67 -0.20 23.52
C GLY A 80 7.70 0.33 24.96
N VAL A 81 8.61 -0.21 25.77
CA VAL A 81 8.76 0.15 27.21
C VAL A 81 8.96 1.65 27.44
N ASP A 82 9.66 2.33 26.52
CA ASP A 82 9.92 3.76 26.64
C ASP A 82 8.71 4.64 26.29
N GLY A 83 7.61 4.06 25.83
CA GLY A 83 6.40 4.76 25.40
C GLY A 83 6.56 5.68 24.19
N LYS A 84 7.77 5.75 23.61
CA LYS A 84 8.15 6.67 22.53
C LYS A 84 8.26 5.93 21.20
N ILE A 85 8.91 4.77 21.20
CA ILE A 85 9.10 3.97 19.98
C ILE A 85 7.91 3.04 19.82
N THR A 86 7.23 3.16 18.68
CA THR A 86 6.10 2.30 18.33
C THR A 86 6.55 1.06 17.54
N LEU A 87 5.66 0.08 17.39
CA LEU A 87 5.90 -1.06 16.52
C LEU A 87 6.11 -0.63 15.06
N LEU A 88 5.42 0.43 14.61
CA LEU A 88 5.64 0.99 13.29
C LEU A 88 7.07 1.53 13.12
N HIS A 89 7.61 2.26 14.12
CA HIS A 89 9.02 2.71 14.09
C HIS A 89 9.97 1.53 13.90
N PHE A 90 9.74 0.46 14.65
CA PHE A 90 10.56 -0.72 14.61
C PHE A 90 10.54 -1.39 13.22
N VAL A 91 9.35 -1.59 12.65
CA VAL A 91 9.19 -2.17 11.30
C VAL A 91 9.85 -1.29 10.24
N VAL A 92 9.67 0.03 10.31
CA VAL A 92 10.27 0.98 9.37
C VAL A 92 11.80 0.92 9.42
N GLN A 93 12.40 0.90 10.61
CA GLN A 93 13.85 0.78 10.76
C GLN A 93 14.41 -0.53 10.18
N GLU A 94 13.71 -1.65 10.36
CA GLU A 94 14.11 -2.93 9.77
C GLU A 94 14.06 -2.88 8.24
N ILE A 95 13.00 -2.31 7.67
CA ILE A 95 12.88 -2.14 6.22
C ILE A 95 13.98 -1.21 5.71
N MET A 96 14.18 -0.04 6.33
CA MET A 96 15.26 0.89 5.97
C MET A 96 16.62 0.18 5.92
N ARG A 97 16.95 -0.63 6.93
CA ARG A 97 18.20 -1.38 6.97
C ARG A 97 18.33 -2.33 5.77
N THR A 98 17.32 -3.16 5.51
CA THR A 98 17.40 -4.15 4.42
C THR A 98 17.33 -3.51 3.03
N GLU A 99 16.57 -2.43 2.86
CA GLU A 99 16.43 -1.70 1.60
C GLU A 99 17.66 -0.85 1.29
N GLY A 100 18.26 -0.23 2.32
CA GLY A 100 19.48 0.55 2.20
C GLY A 100 20.67 -0.29 1.73
N ILE A 101 20.85 -1.48 2.33
CA ILE A 101 21.90 -2.42 1.89
C ILE A 101 21.69 -2.83 0.43
N ARG A 102 20.46 -3.17 0.04
CA ARG A 102 20.17 -3.58 -1.35
C ARG A 102 20.43 -2.43 -2.32
N ALA A 103 19.89 -1.24 -2.04
CA ALA A 103 20.05 -0.09 -2.92
C ALA A 103 21.53 0.30 -3.08
N ALA A 104 22.32 0.30 -2.00
CA ALA A 104 23.75 0.57 -2.08
C ALA A 104 24.51 -0.49 -2.89
N ARG A 105 24.14 -1.78 -2.79
CA ARG A 105 24.72 -2.85 -3.63
C ARG A 105 24.42 -2.64 -5.11
N MET A 106 23.18 -2.27 -5.46
CA MET A 106 22.79 -2.00 -6.85
C MET A 106 23.60 -0.85 -7.47
N VAL A 107 23.88 0.21 -6.69
CA VAL A 107 24.72 1.33 -7.14
C VAL A 107 26.17 0.88 -7.34
N LYS A 108 26.71 0.09 -6.41
CA LYS A 108 28.08 -0.44 -6.51
C LYS A 108 28.25 -1.35 -7.73
N GLU A 109 27.32 -2.27 -7.96
CA GLU A 109 27.32 -3.17 -9.12
C GLU A 109 27.20 -2.40 -10.45
N SER A 110 26.40 -1.33 -10.48
CA SER A 110 26.29 -0.45 -11.66
C SER A 110 27.56 0.34 -11.94
N SER A 111 28.37 0.62 -10.91
CA SER A 111 29.68 1.30 -11.03
C SER A 111 30.85 0.34 -11.33
N SER A 112 30.68 -0.95 -11.09
CA SER A 112 31.74 -1.97 -11.17
C SER A 112 31.72 -2.80 -12.46
N PHE A 113 31.43 -2.18 -13.61
CA PHE A 113 31.78 -2.76 -14.92
C PHE A 113 33.29 -2.69 -15.24
N SER A 114 34.12 -2.19 -14.31
CA SER A 114 35.57 -2.20 -14.42
C SER A 114 36.21 -2.93 -13.23
N SER A 115 36.88 -4.05 -13.56
CA SER A 115 37.81 -4.82 -12.73
C SER A 115 37.20 -5.78 -11.69
N ILE A 116 37.08 -7.04 -12.11
CA ILE A 116 37.07 -8.21 -11.22
C ILE A 116 38.44 -8.26 -10.51
N LYS A 117 38.43 -8.04 -9.18
CA LYS A 117 39.41 -8.65 -8.28
C LYS A 117 38.64 -9.43 -7.22
N THR A 118 38.72 -10.74 -7.37
CA THR A 118 38.23 -11.76 -6.46
C THR A 118 39.14 -11.84 -5.24
N ASP A 119 39.05 -10.89 -4.31
CA ASP A 119 39.60 -11.05 -2.95
C ASP A 119 39.04 -9.95 -2.03
N ASP A 120 37.80 -10.10 -1.55
CA ASP A 120 37.35 -9.46 -0.30
C ASP A 120 35.97 -10.02 0.13
N LEU A 121 35.97 -11.28 0.58
CA LEU A 121 34.81 -11.94 1.17
C LEU A 121 34.83 -11.88 2.70
N LEU A 122 35.16 -10.72 3.28
CA LEU A 122 34.93 -10.45 4.70
C LEU A 122 34.39 -9.04 4.89
N GLU A 123 33.08 -8.96 5.14
CA GLU A 123 32.34 -7.76 5.52
C GLU A 123 32.92 -7.16 6.82
N GLU A 124 33.87 -6.22 6.71
CA GLU A 124 34.06 -5.22 7.75
C GLU A 124 32.99 -4.14 7.57
N VAL A 125 32.00 -4.16 8.47
CA VAL A 125 31.00 -3.10 8.62
C VAL A 125 31.74 -1.85 9.12
N ASN A 126 32.31 -1.08 8.19
CA ASN A 126 32.83 0.25 8.48
C ASN A 126 31.66 1.15 8.95
N HIS A 127 31.87 1.97 9.98
CA HIS A 127 30.81 2.80 10.58
C HIS A 127 30.19 3.79 9.58
N GLU A 128 30.96 4.23 8.59
CA GLU A 128 30.46 5.06 7.47
C GLU A 128 29.46 4.31 6.58
N SER A 129 29.61 2.99 6.44
CA SER A 129 28.71 2.15 5.66
C SER A 129 27.34 1.99 6.33
N GLU A 130 27.27 1.90 7.67
CA GLU A 130 25.99 1.77 8.37
C GLU A 130 25.14 3.04 8.31
N GLU A 131 25.78 4.20 8.44
CA GLU A 131 25.10 5.49 8.35
C GLU A 131 24.62 5.74 6.92
N HIS A 132 25.47 5.45 5.93
CA HIS A 132 25.09 5.49 4.53
C HIS A 132 23.90 4.57 4.22
N TYR A 133 23.90 3.31 4.67
CA TYR A 133 22.76 2.40 4.45
C TYR A 133 21.50 2.90 5.15
N ARG A 134 21.62 3.52 6.34
CA ARG A 134 20.46 4.13 7.01
C ARG A 134 19.88 5.29 6.20
N GLU A 135 20.71 6.18 5.67
CA GLU A 135 20.27 7.32 4.86
C GLU A 135 19.64 6.87 3.53
N VAL A 136 20.29 5.97 2.80
CA VAL A 136 19.75 5.39 1.55
C VAL A 136 18.45 4.64 1.84
N GLY A 137 18.42 3.85 2.92
CA GLY A 137 17.22 3.13 3.35
C GLY A 137 16.06 4.07 3.67
N LEU A 138 16.33 5.18 4.37
CA LEU A 138 15.33 6.20 4.68
C LEU A 138 14.75 6.81 3.40
N GLN A 139 15.61 7.16 2.44
CA GLN A 139 15.18 7.70 1.15
C GLN A 139 14.24 6.73 0.42
N VAL A 140 14.65 5.46 0.28
CA VAL A 140 13.84 4.42 -0.37
C VAL A 140 12.46 4.28 0.30
N VAL A 141 12.42 4.23 1.64
CA VAL A 141 11.15 4.08 2.36
C VAL A 141 10.28 5.33 2.27
N SER A 142 10.87 6.52 2.34
CA SER A 142 10.13 7.79 2.23
C SER A 142 9.54 8.04 0.84
N HIS A 143 10.12 7.45 -0.22
CA HIS A 143 9.58 7.55 -1.58
C HIS A 143 8.37 6.64 -1.83
N LEU A 144 8.10 5.64 -0.97
CA LEU A 144 6.95 4.76 -1.16
C LEU A 144 5.61 5.53 -1.23
N SER A 145 5.48 6.62 -0.46
CA SER A 145 4.29 7.47 -0.49
C SER A 145 4.08 8.16 -1.85
N ASN A 146 5.16 8.38 -2.61
CA ASN A 146 5.12 8.93 -3.96
C ASN A 146 4.85 7.83 -5.00
N ASP A 147 5.48 6.67 -4.84
CA ASP A 147 5.26 5.50 -5.73
C ASP A 147 3.80 5.02 -5.70
N LEU A 148 3.08 5.31 -4.62
CA LEU A 148 1.66 4.98 -4.42
C LEU A 148 0.77 6.23 -4.43
N GLU A 149 1.12 7.27 -5.19
CA GLU A 149 0.33 8.50 -5.24
C GLU A 149 -1.09 8.27 -5.76
N ASN A 150 -1.26 7.40 -6.76
CA ASN A 150 -2.58 7.14 -7.33
C ASN A 150 -3.47 6.35 -6.36
N VAL A 151 -2.89 5.58 -5.43
CA VAL A 151 -3.63 4.99 -4.30
C VAL A 151 -4.24 6.06 -3.40
N LYS A 152 -3.49 7.14 -3.11
CA LYS A 152 -4.00 8.27 -2.30
C LYS A 152 -5.12 9.01 -3.02
N LYS A 153 -4.99 9.18 -4.35
CA LYS A 153 -6.05 9.77 -5.19
C LYS A 153 -7.29 8.88 -5.24
N ALA A 154 -7.11 7.57 -5.45
CA ALA A 154 -8.19 6.59 -5.46
C ALA A 154 -8.98 6.58 -4.16
N ALA A 155 -8.30 6.72 -3.02
CA ALA A 155 -8.93 6.81 -1.69
C ALA A 155 -9.78 8.08 -1.47
N ALA A 156 -9.66 9.08 -2.33
CA ALA A 156 -10.45 10.31 -2.28
C ALA A 156 -11.60 10.32 -3.31
N LEU A 157 -11.73 9.28 -4.14
CA LEU A 157 -12.79 9.18 -5.13
C LEU A 157 -14.12 8.80 -4.47
N ASP A 158 -15.19 9.49 -4.88
CA ASP A 158 -16.57 9.10 -4.59
C ASP A 158 -17.03 8.06 -5.62
N ALA A 159 -16.69 6.79 -5.36
CA ALA A 159 -17.04 5.69 -6.25
C ALA A 159 -18.56 5.44 -6.31
N ASP A 160 -19.28 5.65 -5.21
CA ASP A 160 -20.74 5.51 -5.19
C ASP A 160 -21.40 6.62 -6.03
N GLY A 161 -20.90 7.86 -5.91
CA GLY A 161 -21.30 8.97 -6.77
C GLY A 161 -20.99 8.73 -8.24
N LEU A 162 -19.85 8.10 -8.54
CA LEU A 162 -19.46 7.69 -9.89
C LEU A 162 -20.48 6.70 -10.47
N THR A 163 -20.70 5.56 -9.79
CA THR A 163 -21.66 4.53 -10.24
C THR A 163 -23.07 5.08 -10.38
N SER A 164 -23.51 5.94 -9.45
CA SER A 164 -24.82 6.62 -9.54
C SER A 164 -24.96 7.52 -10.75
N THR A 165 -23.91 8.29 -11.07
CA THR A 165 -23.88 9.18 -12.23
C THR A 165 -23.89 8.40 -13.53
N THR A 166 -23.11 7.32 -13.64
CA THR A 166 -23.10 6.43 -14.81
C THR A 166 -24.47 5.77 -15.02
N ALA A 167 -25.10 5.30 -13.94
CA ALA A 167 -26.45 4.71 -14.01
C ALA A 167 -27.51 5.72 -14.45
N ARG A 168 -27.46 6.96 -13.92
CA ARG A 168 -28.35 8.05 -14.33
C ARG A 168 -28.18 8.40 -15.80
N LEU A 169 -26.95 8.41 -16.30
CA LEU A 169 -26.65 8.68 -17.71
C LEU A 169 -27.23 7.59 -18.61
N GLY A 170 -27.03 6.31 -18.26
CA GLY A 170 -27.65 5.18 -18.96
C GLY A 170 -29.18 5.25 -19.00
N TYR A 171 -29.82 5.57 -17.87
CA TYR A 171 -31.28 5.74 -17.81
C TYR A 171 -31.77 6.93 -18.64
N GLY A 172 -31.09 8.07 -18.56
CA GLY A 172 -31.44 9.28 -19.30
C GLY A 172 -31.38 9.07 -20.82
N LEU A 173 -30.39 8.31 -21.29
CA LEU A 173 -30.25 7.92 -22.68
C LEU A 173 -31.41 7.03 -23.15
N ILE A 174 -31.73 5.96 -22.39
CA ILE A 174 -32.87 5.07 -22.69
C ILE A 174 -34.16 5.88 -22.79
N LYS A 175 -34.40 6.79 -21.84
CA LYS A 175 -35.59 7.65 -21.83
C LYS A 175 -35.66 8.58 -23.04
N THR A 176 -34.52 9.15 -23.45
CA THR A 176 -34.42 10.05 -24.62
C THR A 176 -34.71 9.29 -25.91
N ARG A 177 -34.14 8.09 -26.06
CA ARG A 177 -34.40 7.19 -27.18
C ARG A 177 -35.88 6.81 -27.26
N ASP A 178 -36.49 6.42 -26.14
CA ASP A 178 -37.88 6.00 -26.10
C ASP A 178 -38.85 7.15 -26.42
N PHE A 179 -38.53 8.37 -25.97
CA PHE A 179 -39.27 9.57 -26.34
C PHE A 179 -39.18 9.85 -27.85
N PHE A 180 -37.96 9.84 -28.39
CA PHE A 180 -37.73 10.10 -29.81
C PHE A 180 -38.40 9.05 -30.72
N ASN A 181 -38.33 7.77 -30.36
CA ASN A 181 -39.00 6.70 -31.09
C ASN A 181 -40.53 6.86 -31.11
N LYS A 182 -41.14 7.33 -30.01
CA LYS A 182 -42.58 7.64 -29.97
C LYS A 182 -42.94 8.85 -30.83
N GLU A 183 -42.08 9.87 -30.85
CA GLU A 183 -42.31 11.10 -31.61
C GLU A 183 -42.19 10.87 -33.13
N LEU A 184 -41.23 10.04 -33.55
CA LEU A 184 -41.07 9.58 -34.94
C LEU A 184 -42.31 8.84 -35.48
N VAL A 185 -42.92 7.99 -34.65
CA VAL A 185 -44.12 7.22 -35.03
C VAL A 185 -45.33 8.13 -35.25
N ASN A 186 -45.36 9.31 -34.61
CA ASN A 186 -46.53 10.19 -34.58
C ASN A 186 -46.46 11.38 -35.56
N ASN A 187 -45.28 11.79 -36.06
CA ASN A 187 -45.10 13.05 -36.81
C ASN A 187 -44.34 12.89 -38.15
N LEU A 188 -44.90 12.09 -39.07
CA LEU A 188 -44.25 11.67 -40.32
C LEU A 188 -43.96 12.77 -41.37
N GLU A 189 -44.56 13.97 -41.30
CA GLU A 189 -44.59 14.89 -42.46
C GLU A 189 -43.76 16.18 -42.34
N ASN A 190 -43.38 16.67 -41.16
CA ASN A 190 -42.99 18.10 -41.04
C ASN A 190 -41.52 18.46 -40.76
N ASP A 191 -40.60 17.54 -40.42
CA ASP A 191 -39.19 17.94 -40.24
C ASP A 191 -38.16 16.78 -40.32
N LYS A 192 -37.97 16.18 -41.51
CA LYS A 192 -36.98 15.10 -41.70
C LYS A 192 -35.56 15.46 -41.23
N GLY A 193 -35.14 16.73 -41.41
CA GLY A 193 -33.80 17.18 -41.07
C GLY A 193 -33.53 17.20 -39.57
N PHE A 194 -34.52 17.65 -38.78
CA PHE A 194 -34.45 17.58 -37.32
C PHE A 194 -34.39 16.13 -36.83
N HIS A 195 -35.28 15.26 -37.34
CA HIS A 195 -35.32 13.85 -36.95
C HIS A 195 -33.99 13.15 -37.22
N GLU A 196 -33.39 13.36 -38.39
CA GLU A 196 -32.14 12.71 -38.73
C GLU A 196 -30.95 13.21 -37.88
N THR A 197 -30.99 14.48 -37.46
CA THR A 197 -30.00 15.06 -36.56
C THR A 197 -30.12 14.50 -35.15
N VAL A 198 -31.34 14.43 -34.60
CA VAL A 198 -31.59 13.86 -33.27
C VAL A 198 -31.29 12.36 -33.24
N LYS A 199 -31.64 11.63 -34.31
CA LYS A 199 -31.28 10.21 -34.46
C LYS A 199 -29.77 9.99 -34.37
N ARG A 200 -28.98 10.72 -35.18
CA ARG A 200 -27.51 10.64 -35.14
C ARG A 200 -26.94 11.01 -33.76
N PHE A 201 -27.54 11.97 -33.08
CA PHE A 201 -27.14 12.34 -31.72
C PHE A 201 -27.39 11.20 -30.73
N VAL A 202 -28.58 10.59 -30.74
CA VAL A 202 -28.92 9.47 -29.84
C VAL A 202 -28.02 8.26 -30.12
N GLU A 203 -27.82 7.89 -31.39
CA GLU A 203 -26.93 6.78 -31.77
C GLU A 203 -25.49 7.00 -31.28
N LYS A 204 -24.97 8.23 -31.42
CA LYS A 204 -23.63 8.56 -30.91
C LYS A 204 -23.56 8.49 -29.39
N ALA A 205 -24.55 9.06 -28.70
CA ALA A 205 -24.63 9.03 -27.24
C ALA A 205 -24.77 7.58 -26.73
N GLU A 206 -25.48 6.71 -27.45
CA GLU A 206 -25.60 5.28 -27.11
C GLU A 206 -24.25 4.57 -27.09
N VAL A 207 -23.43 4.79 -28.12
CA VAL A 207 -22.08 4.20 -28.18
C VAL A 207 -21.22 4.72 -27.03
N GLU A 208 -21.21 6.03 -26.78
CA GLU A 208 -20.40 6.64 -25.72
C GLU A 208 -20.83 6.15 -24.33
N VAL A 209 -22.11 6.25 -23.99
CA VAL A 209 -22.63 5.86 -22.66
C VAL A 209 -22.49 4.36 -22.41
N THR A 210 -22.70 3.52 -23.43
CA THR A 210 -22.49 2.07 -23.30
C THR A 210 -21.01 1.77 -23.03
N GLY A 211 -20.10 2.42 -23.76
CA GLY A 211 -18.66 2.30 -23.52
C GLY A 211 -18.28 2.73 -22.10
N LEU A 212 -18.87 3.81 -21.60
CA LEU A 212 -18.66 4.28 -20.22
C LEU A 212 -19.11 3.25 -19.17
N LEU A 213 -20.32 2.68 -19.34
CA LEU A 213 -20.85 1.65 -18.45
C LEU A 213 -19.99 0.38 -18.45
N GLU A 214 -19.49 -0.03 -19.62
CA GLU A 214 -18.61 -1.20 -19.71
C GLU A 214 -17.26 -0.96 -19.04
N GLU A 215 -16.68 0.24 -19.19
CA GLU A 215 -15.40 0.59 -18.57
C GLU A 215 -15.54 0.70 -17.05
N GLU A 216 -16.62 1.32 -16.56
CA GLU A 216 -16.97 1.37 -15.14
C GLU A 216 -17.07 -0.04 -14.53
N LYS A 217 -17.76 -0.95 -15.22
CA LYS A 217 -17.88 -2.34 -14.77
C LYS A 217 -16.53 -3.06 -14.73
N LYS A 218 -15.67 -2.86 -15.74
CA LYS A 218 -14.33 -3.45 -15.79
C LYS A 218 -13.46 -2.94 -14.65
N ILE A 219 -13.48 -1.62 -14.40
CA ILE A 219 -12.66 -1.05 -13.34
C ILE A 219 -13.12 -1.48 -11.95
N MET A 220 -14.43 -1.53 -11.70
CA MET A 220 -14.97 -2.02 -10.43
C MET A 220 -14.64 -3.50 -10.20
N ALA A 221 -14.66 -4.32 -11.25
CA ALA A 221 -14.21 -5.71 -11.15
C ALA A 221 -12.71 -5.82 -10.80
N LEU A 222 -11.87 -4.94 -11.35
CA LEU A 222 -10.45 -4.87 -11.03
C LEU A 222 -10.22 -4.41 -9.57
N VAL A 223 -10.95 -3.39 -9.11
CA VAL A 223 -10.91 -2.90 -7.73
C VAL A 223 -11.29 -4.02 -6.77
N LYS A 224 -12.38 -4.73 -7.05
CA LYS A 224 -12.81 -5.91 -6.26
C LYS A 224 -11.74 -6.99 -6.24
N SER A 225 -11.20 -7.39 -7.40
CA SER A 225 -10.13 -8.40 -7.48
C SER A 225 -8.90 -7.97 -6.67
N THR A 226 -8.57 -6.69 -6.69
CA THR A 226 -7.45 -6.13 -5.92
C THR A 226 -7.73 -6.18 -4.42
N GLY A 227 -8.96 -5.87 -3.98
CA GLY A 227 -9.42 -6.10 -2.61
C GLY A 227 -9.28 -7.56 -2.17
N ASP A 228 -9.80 -8.48 -2.98
CA ASP A 228 -9.75 -9.92 -2.72
C ASP A 228 -8.31 -10.45 -2.60
N TYR A 229 -7.37 -9.88 -3.35
CA TYR A 229 -5.95 -10.24 -3.26
C TYR A 229 -5.36 -9.97 -1.86
N PHE A 230 -5.77 -8.89 -1.19
CA PHE A 230 -5.25 -8.54 0.14
C PHE A 230 -6.11 -9.05 1.30
N HIS A 231 -7.42 -9.17 1.12
CA HIS A 231 -8.37 -9.51 2.20
C HIS A 231 -9.00 -10.91 2.08
N GLY A 232 -8.85 -11.57 0.93
CA GLY A 232 -9.66 -12.74 0.56
C GLY A 232 -11.10 -12.35 0.20
N SER A 233 -11.82 -13.27 -0.42
CA SER A 233 -13.20 -13.02 -0.88
C SER A 233 -14.19 -13.02 0.28
N THR A 234 -14.37 -11.87 0.94
CA THR A 234 -15.28 -11.69 2.08
C THR A 234 -16.73 -11.36 1.68
N GLY A 235 -17.03 -11.31 0.37
CA GLY A 235 -18.36 -11.03 -0.17
C GLY A 235 -18.82 -9.57 -0.07
N ARG A 236 -18.04 -8.70 0.59
CA ARG A 236 -18.27 -7.25 0.65
C ARG A 236 -17.35 -6.54 -0.33
N ASP A 237 -17.79 -5.40 -0.88
CA ASP A 237 -16.94 -4.55 -1.70
C ASP A 237 -15.93 -3.80 -0.81
N GLU A 238 -14.86 -4.51 -0.44
CA GLU A 238 -13.76 -3.97 0.37
C GLU A 238 -12.66 -3.34 -0.51
N GLY A 239 -12.79 -3.39 -1.83
CA GLY A 239 -11.77 -2.90 -2.78
C GLY A 239 -11.54 -1.39 -2.70
N LEU A 240 -12.57 -0.60 -2.43
CA LEU A 240 -12.42 0.85 -2.21
C LEU A 240 -11.83 1.16 -0.83
N ARG A 241 -12.26 0.42 0.19
CA ARG A 241 -11.74 0.55 1.56
C ARG A 241 -10.25 0.24 1.64
N LEU A 242 -9.74 -0.67 0.79
CA LEU A 242 -8.32 -0.96 0.65
C LEU A 242 -7.51 0.33 0.40
N PHE A 243 -7.94 1.18 -0.54
CA PHE A 243 -7.22 2.43 -0.84
C PHE A 243 -7.17 3.37 0.36
N VAL A 244 -8.27 3.48 1.12
CA VAL A 244 -8.34 4.30 2.34
C VAL A 244 -7.35 3.81 3.40
N ILE A 245 -7.33 2.50 3.66
CA ILE A 245 -6.41 1.89 4.63
C ILE A 245 -4.95 2.16 4.22
N VAL A 246 -4.61 1.95 2.94
CA VAL A 246 -3.24 2.15 2.47
C VAL A 246 -2.85 3.63 2.50
N ARG A 247 -3.73 4.55 2.09
CA ARG A 247 -3.49 6.00 2.20
C ARG A 247 -3.15 6.38 3.64
N ASP A 248 -3.96 5.95 4.60
CA ASP A 248 -3.78 6.32 6.01
C ASP A 248 -2.50 5.69 6.59
N PHE A 249 -2.19 4.45 6.20
CA PHE A 249 -0.92 3.82 6.51
C PHE A 249 0.28 4.60 5.94
N LEU A 250 0.22 5.07 4.70
CA LEU A 250 1.30 5.87 4.09
C LEU A 250 1.49 7.21 4.82
N ILE A 251 0.41 7.84 5.28
CA ILE A 251 0.50 9.06 6.10
C ILE A 251 1.23 8.78 7.42
N MET A 252 0.93 7.64 8.07
CA MET A 252 1.64 7.21 9.27
C MET A 252 3.11 6.86 9.00
N LEU A 253 3.39 6.20 7.88
CA LEU A 253 4.75 5.87 7.44
C LEU A 253 5.58 7.14 7.26
N ASP A 254 5.04 8.14 6.55
CA ASP A 254 5.70 9.43 6.32
C ASP A 254 5.98 10.17 7.64
N LYS A 255 5.05 10.09 8.59
CA LYS A 255 5.26 10.64 9.94
C LYS A 255 6.43 9.95 10.64
N VAL A 256 6.48 8.63 10.64
CA VAL A 256 7.56 7.85 11.28
C VAL A 256 8.91 8.10 10.60
N CYS A 257 8.96 8.18 9.26
CA CYS A 257 10.18 8.54 8.54
C CYS A 257 10.72 9.91 8.97
N ARG A 258 9.84 10.92 9.14
CA ARG A 258 10.23 12.24 9.66
C ARG A 258 10.69 12.20 11.11
N GLU A 259 10.06 11.39 11.95
CA GLU A 259 10.46 11.21 13.36
C GLU A 259 11.86 10.57 13.46
N ILE A 260 12.14 9.55 12.64
CA ILE A 260 13.46 8.91 12.55
C ILE A 260 14.52 9.89 12.04
N GLN A 261 14.19 10.71 11.04
CA GLN A 261 15.12 11.72 10.48
C GLN A 261 15.52 12.78 11.50
N LYS A 262 14.59 13.18 12.38
CA LYS A 262 14.80 14.21 13.42
C LYS A 262 15.43 13.65 14.70
N ALA A 263 15.42 12.34 14.90
CA ALA A 263 15.99 11.74 16.10
C ALA A 263 17.51 11.99 16.15
N PRO A 264 18.07 12.41 17.30
CA PRO A 264 19.50 12.64 17.41
C PRO A 264 20.24 11.34 17.11
N LYS A 265 21.23 11.41 16.21
CA LYS A 265 22.19 10.33 15.93
C LYS A 265 22.81 9.94 17.29
N LYS A 266 22.48 8.76 17.82
CA LYS A 266 23.00 8.35 19.14
C LYS A 266 24.54 8.42 19.10
N PRO A 267 25.20 9.17 20.01
CA PRO A 267 26.64 9.06 20.15
C PRO A 267 26.95 7.64 20.65
N ILE A 268 27.84 6.95 19.95
CA ILE A 268 28.37 5.67 20.40
C ILE A 268 29.17 5.95 21.69
N LYS A 269 28.84 5.25 22.78
CA LYS A 269 29.71 5.20 23.95
C LYS A 269 31.00 4.50 23.51
N ASN A 270 32.06 5.26 23.30
CA ASN A 270 33.41 4.73 23.18
C ASN A 270 33.71 3.96 24.46
N VAL A 271 33.77 2.63 24.37
CA VAL A 271 34.42 1.82 25.41
C VAL A 271 35.90 2.12 25.28
N THR A 272 36.38 3.09 26.05
CA THR A 272 37.79 3.40 26.18
C THR A 272 38.50 2.19 26.77
N ASN A 273 39.50 1.71 26.04
CA ASN A 273 40.45 0.67 26.42
C ASN A 273 41.03 0.90 27.82
N ALA A 274 40.98 -0.13 28.66
CA ALA A 274 41.83 -0.25 29.84
C ALA A 274 42.50 -1.64 29.86
N ASN A 275 43.78 -1.61 29.51
CA ASN A 275 44.89 -2.50 29.85
C ASN A 275 44.92 -4.01 29.55
N ALA A 276 46.09 -4.39 29.03
CA ALA A 276 46.61 -5.70 28.67
C ALA A 276 46.85 -6.65 29.86
N ASN A 277 46.54 -7.93 29.67
CA ASN A 277 47.49 -9.08 29.71
C ASN A 277 46.74 -10.40 29.94
N SER A 278 46.70 -11.30 28.94
CA SER A 278 46.88 -12.75 29.12
C SER A 278 46.74 -13.54 27.80
N LYS A 279 47.55 -14.62 27.70
CA LYS A 279 47.85 -15.56 26.61
C LYS A 279 46.65 -16.24 25.89
N PRO A 280 46.85 -16.86 24.69
CA PRO A 280 45.77 -17.27 23.81
C PRO A 280 45.10 -18.59 24.22
N ALA A 281 43.77 -18.63 24.19
CA ALA A 281 42.97 -19.85 24.32
C ALA A 281 41.93 -19.95 23.18
N THR A 282 41.78 -21.18 22.70
CA THR A 282 40.91 -21.78 21.66
C THR A 282 39.55 -21.13 21.33
N PRO A 283 39.01 -21.31 20.09
CA PRO A 283 37.87 -20.56 19.58
C PRO A 283 36.55 -21.02 20.21
N LYS A 284 36.00 -20.23 21.13
CA LYS A 284 34.59 -20.34 21.54
C LYS A 284 33.72 -19.48 20.61
N LYS A 285 32.67 -20.10 20.07
CA LYS A 285 31.62 -19.47 19.24
C LYS A 285 31.14 -18.17 19.89
N ARG A 286 31.22 -17.05 19.17
CA ARG A 286 30.64 -15.77 19.56
C ARG A 286 29.12 -15.94 19.78
N PRO A 287 28.54 -15.46 20.89
CA PRO A 287 27.09 -15.36 21.00
C PRO A 287 26.57 -14.34 19.98
N PRO A 288 25.33 -14.51 19.47
CA PRO A 288 24.73 -13.58 18.52
C PRO A 288 24.61 -12.16 19.12
N PRO A 289 24.62 -11.10 18.29
CA PRO A 289 24.51 -9.73 18.77
C PRO A 289 23.20 -9.52 19.54
N PRO A 290 23.19 -8.65 20.57
CA PRO A 290 22.02 -8.45 21.42
C PRO A 290 20.84 -7.92 20.60
N ASP A 291 19.74 -8.67 20.61
CA ASP A 291 18.52 -8.34 19.89
C ASP A 291 17.84 -7.11 20.53
N ILE A 292 17.93 -5.97 19.86
CA ILE A 292 17.33 -4.68 20.29
C ILE A 292 15.82 -4.83 20.55
N ARG A 293 15.16 -5.81 19.90
CA ARG A 293 13.73 -6.14 20.11
C ARG A 293 13.44 -6.62 21.53
N GLN A 294 14.37 -7.38 22.15
CA GLN A 294 14.21 -7.91 23.51
C GLN A 294 14.18 -6.80 24.57
N ARG A 295 14.82 -5.66 24.29
CA ARG A 295 14.83 -4.49 25.18
C ARG A 295 13.60 -3.60 25.02
N LEU A 296 12.98 -3.58 23.83
CA LEU A 296 11.84 -2.72 23.53
C LEU A 296 10.49 -3.36 23.88
N PHE A 297 10.38 -4.70 23.87
CA PHE A 297 9.13 -5.43 24.16
C PHE A 297 9.37 -6.65 25.10
N PRO A 298 9.69 -6.43 26.39
CA PRO A 298 10.10 -7.49 27.33
C PRO A 298 8.96 -8.43 27.76
N ALA A 299 7.69 -8.03 27.64
CA ALA A 299 6.52 -8.89 27.93
C ALA A 299 6.40 -10.14 27.04
N VAL A 300 7.28 -10.27 26.03
CA VAL A 300 7.42 -11.44 25.14
C VAL A 300 8.27 -12.55 25.80
N VAL A 301 9.03 -12.26 26.86
CA VAL A 301 9.95 -13.22 27.51
C VAL A 301 9.34 -13.86 28.77
N GLU A 302 8.61 -13.11 29.58
CA GLU A 302 8.10 -13.59 30.88
C GLU A 302 7.06 -14.73 30.76
N ARG A 303 6.47 -14.96 29.58
CA ARG A 303 5.55 -16.08 29.35
C ARG A 303 6.22 -17.41 28.99
N ARG A 304 7.55 -17.46 28.81
CA ARG A 304 8.28 -18.72 28.54
C ARG A 304 8.78 -19.45 29.79
N VAL A 305 8.61 -18.87 30.98
CA VAL A 305 9.15 -19.44 32.24
C VAL A 305 8.06 -20.19 33.05
N GLY A 306 6.87 -20.39 32.46
CA GLY A 306 5.72 -20.94 33.19
C GLY A 306 5.47 -22.44 33.06
N ASP A 307 5.99 -23.12 32.03
CA ASP A 307 5.59 -24.49 31.71
C ASP A 307 6.78 -25.46 31.69
N ASP A 308 7.50 -25.57 32.81
CA ASP A 308 8.26 -26.78 33.15
C ASP A 308 7.31 -27.73 33.89
N PHE A 309 6.54 -28.52 33.15
CA PHE A 309 5.88 -29.69 33.71
C PHE A 309 6.89 -30.85 33.73
N SER A 310 7.36 -31.15 34.94
CA SER A 310 8.17 -32.29 35.32
C SER A 310 7.57 -33.60 34.83
N SER A 311 8.34 -34.37 34.07
CA SER A 311 8.07 -35.77 33.77
C SER A 311 8.56 -36.61 34.95
N ASP A 312 7.66 -37.29 35.65
CA ASP A 312 8.01 -38.43 36.51
C ASP A 312 7.45 -39.71 35.88
N GLU A 313 8.35 -40.69 35.78
CA GLU A 313 8.10 -42.03 35.26
C GLU A 313 7.23 -42.87 36.20
N ASP A 314 6.56 -43.88 35.65
CA ASP A 314 6.74 -45.25 36.16
C ASP A 314 6.21 -46.28 35.14
N SER A 315 7.08 -47.24 34.82
CA SER A 315 6.77 -48.47 34.09
C SER A 315 6.41 -49.59 35.07
N PRO A 316 5.71 -50.63 34.60
CA PRO A 316 6.17 -51.99 34.90
C PRO A 316 6.65 -52.74 33.66
#